data_AF-A0A150JMJ3-F1
#
_entry.id   AF-A0A150JMJ3-F1
#
_cell.length_a   1.000
_cell.length_b   1.000
_cell.length_c   1.000
_cell.angle_alpha   90.00
_cell.angle_beta   90.00
_cell.angle_gamma   90.00
#
_symmetry.space_group_name_H-M   'P 1'
#
loop_
_entity.id
_entity.type
_entity.pdbx_description
1 polymer ?
#
loop_
_entity_poly.entity_id
_entity_poly.type
_entity_poly.pdbx_seq_one_letter_code
_entity_poly.pdbx_strand_id
1 'polypeptide(L)'
;MDNINVPYRMQTNGKLLNELPIEYLNRIDRILISIDGNKEKTDSNRGEGTYNLVMKNVSLIREKGYIGEIIARMTIDLKSPDIYEQVLHLISIGFSSIHWQIDAGFYAYDYDKKKFSIFLKGYNASITKLVDFWVKDMQNKRVLKLYPFIGIVDSLLKNEKSLLRCGAGHSGYAIRTDGKIVACPIMTWIEDFFSGDLNSNPEDLKVFPIAERCINCEVNHICGGRCLYWSHLRLWPEEGDQLICKTIKHLIYELKNKVPEIKELIQKGIISSKNFEYEKYFGPEIIP
;
A
#
# COMPACT_ATOMS: atom_id res chain seq x y z
N MET A 1 21.00 -12.10 -8.42
CA MET A 1 21.33 -11.10 -7.37
C MET A 1 22.85 -11.01 -7.15
N ASP A 2 23.64 -11.77 -7.90
CA ASP A 2 25.07 -11.98 -7.61
C ASP A 2 26.01 -10.98 -8.27
N ASN A 3 25.55 -10.37 -9.37
CA ASN A 3 26.39 -9.51 -10.21
C ASN A 3 26.03 -8.02 -10.13
N ILE A 4 24.95 -7.66 -9.44
CA ILE A 4 24.45 -6.28 -9.38
C ILE A 4 24.06 -5.96 -7.95
N ASN A 5 24.67 -4.92 -7.39
CA ASN A 5 24.33 -4.40 -6.07
C ASN A 5 23.23 -3.36 -6.19
N VAL A 6 21.98 -3.83 -6.23
CA VAL A 6 20.79 -2.98 -6.17
C VAL A 6 19.86 -3.47 -5.06
N PRO A 7 19.04 -2.59 -4.48
CA PRO A 7 18.10 -3.01 -3.45
C PRO A 7 16.97 -3.90 -4.00
N TYR A 8 16.67 -5.03 -3.34
CA TYR A 8 15.67 -6.01 -3.79
C TYR A 8 14.43 -6.05 -2.90
N ARG A 9 13.26 -6.30 -3.52
CA ARG A 9 11.96 -6.41 -2.87
C ARG A 9 11.19 -7.54 -3.50
N MET A 10 10.34 -8.18 -2.72
CA MET A 10 9.54 -9.29 -3.19
C MET A 10 8.10 -9.13 -2.73
N GLN A 11 7.15 -9.32 -3.64
CA GLN A 11 5.76 -9.54 -3.31
C GLN A 11 5.45 -11.03 -3.52
N THR A 12 4.87 -11.69 -2.53
CA THR A 12 4.64 -13.14 -2.55
C THR A 12 3.36 -13.53 -1.82
N ASN A 13 2.76 -14.66 -2.21
CA ASN A 13 1.68 -15.28 -1.46
C ASN A 13 2.17 -16.03 -0.20
N GLY A 14 3.49 -16.12 0.01
CA GLY A 14 4.10 -16.71 1.19
C GLY A 14 4.15 -18.24 1.23
N LYS A 15 3.50 -18.95 0.30
CA LYS A 15 3.29 -20.42 0.38
C LYS A 15 4.58 -21.26 0.25
N LEU A 16 5.58 -20.74 -0.45
CA LEU A 16 6.90 -21.37 -0.63
C LEU A 16 8.05 -20.49 -0.12
N LEU A 17 7.73 -19.50 0.73
CA LEU A 17 8.70 -18.51 1.17
C LEU A 17 9.85 -19.15 1.98
N ASN A 18 9.54 -20.23 2.70
CA ASN A 18 10.49 -21.01 3.48
C ASN A 18 11.49 -21.80 2.62
N GLU A 19 11.23 -21.99 1.32
CA GLU A 19 12.12 -22.73 0.40
C GLU A 19 13.30 -21.88 -0.09
N LEU A 20 13.23 -20.54 0.06
CA LEU A 20 14.33 -19.67 -0.34
C LEU A 20 15.56 -19.87 0.56
N PRO A 21 16.77 -20.02 -0.03
CA PRO A 21 18.00 -20.03 0.75
C PRO A 21 18.20 -18.72 1.51
N ILE A 22 18.73 -18.81 2.72
CA ILE A 22 18.91 -17.65 3.61
C ILE A 22 19.80 -16.56 2.98
N GLU A 23 20.78 -16.96 2.18
CA GLU A 23 21.67 -16.04 1.47
C GLU A 23 20.90 -15.11 0.53
N TYR A 24 19.90 -15.62 -0.19
CA TYR A 24 19.06 -14.79 -1.07
C TYR A 24 17.98 -14.05 -0.29
N LEU A 25 17.42 -14.66 0.75
CA LEU A 25 16.46 -13.98 1.64
C LEU A 25 17.08 -12.71 2.22
N ASN A 26 18.30 -12.76 2.75
CA ASN A 26 18.96 -11.60 3.35
C ASN A 26 19.43 -10.54 2.34
N ARG A 27 19.35 -10.81 1.04
CA ARG A 27 19.54 -9.81 -0.02
C ARG A 27 18.23 -9.09 -0.39
N ILE A 28 17.09 -9.57 0.10
CA ILE A 28 15.78 -8.94 -0.10
C ILE A 28 15.49 -8.05 1.10
N ASP A 29 15.46 -6.73 0.92
CA ASP A 29 15.25 -5.80 2.03
C ASP A 29 13.83 -5.89 2.60
N ARG A 30 12.85 -6.14 1.72
CA ARG A 30 11.42 -6.11 2.05
C ARG A 30 10.65 -7.21 1.34
N ILE A 31 9.84 -7.91 2.10
CA ILE A 31 8.94 -8.95 1.60
C ILE A 31 7.51 -8.55 1.94
N LEU A 32 6.70 -8.29 0.91
CA LEU A 32 5.27 -8.07 1.02
C LEU A 32 4.56 -9.42 0.93
N ILE A 33 3.90 -9.82 2.00
CA ILE A 33 3.23 -11.12 2.11
C ILE A 33 1.73 -10.91 2.06
N SER A 34 1.09 -11.59 1.12
CA SER A 34 -0.37 -11.57 0.98
C SER A 34 -1.06 -12.27 2.14
N ILE A 35 -1.59 -11.48 3.08
CA ILE A 35 -2.38 -11.91 4.25
C ILE A 35 -3.39 -10.80 4.55
N ASP A 36 -4.67 -11.13 4.64
CA ASP A 36 -5.75 -10.13 4.63
C ASP A 36 -6.27 -9.77 6.02
N GLY A 37 -5.72 -10.37 7.06
CA GLY A 37 -6.14 -10.17 8.45
C GLY A 37 -6.11 -11.48 9.21
N ASN A 38 -7.19 -11.78 9.92
CA ASN A 38 -7.35 -13.03 10.64
C ASN A 38 -7.47 -14.25 9.71
N LYS A 39 -7.54 -15.44 10.32
CA LYS A 39 -7.65 -16.70 9.58
C LYS A 39 -8.87 -16.73 8.68
N GLU A 40 -10.04 -16.41 9.23
CA GLU A 40 -11.31 -16.43 8.47
C GLU A 40 -11.21 -15.56 7.22
N LYS A 41 -10.71 -14.33 7.37
CA LYS A 41 -10.61 -13.37 6.27
C LYS A 41 -9.58 -13.78 5.22
N THR A 42 -8.43 -14.23 5.68
CA THR A 42 -7.36 -14.68 4.78
C THR A 42 -7.77 -15.92 4.01
N ASP A 43 -8.37 -16.91 4.68
CA ASP A 43 -8.77 -18.17 4.06
C ASP A 43 -9.97 -17.98 3.13
N SER A 44 -10.92 -17.09 3.45
CA SER A 44 -12.05 -16.77 2.55
C SER A 44 -11.60 -16.17 1.22
N ASN A 45 -10.52 -15.38 1.25
CA ASN A 45 -10.05 -14.62 0.10
C ASN A 45 -8.93 -15.34 -0.68
N ARG A 46 -8.13 -16.16 0.01
CA ARG A 46 -6.88 -16.73 -0.54
C ARG A 46 -6.87 -18.27 -0.56
N GLY A 47 -7.96 -18.89 -0.12
CA GLY A 47 -8.16 -20.32 -0.08
C GLY A 47 -7.88 -20.90 1.31
N GLU A 48 -8.66 -21.94 1.66
CA GLU A 48 -8.61 -22.61 2.96
C GLU A 48 -7.18 -23.04 3.35
N GLY A 49 -6.80 -22.79 4.61
CA GLY A 49 -5.49 -23.16 5.15
C GLY A 49 -4.34 -22.21 4.77
N THR A 50 -4.59 -21.18 3.95
CA THR A 50 -3.57 -20.22 3.54
C THR A 50 -2.99 -19.46 4.73
N TYR A 51 -3.82 -18.99 5.66
CA TYR A 51 -3.37 -18.25 6.83
C TYR A 51 -2.33 -19.04 7.64
N ASN A 52 -2.65 -20.29 7.98
CA ASN A 52 -1.78 -21.14 8.79
C ASN A 52 -0.45 -21.45 8.06
N LEU A 53 -0.51 -21.73 6.77
CA LEU A 53 0.67 -22.01 5.95
C LEU A 53 1.59 -20.79 5.86
N VAL A 54 1.02 -19.61 5.59
CA VAL A 54 1.77 -18.35 5.49
C VAL A 54 2.42 -18.01 6.83
N MET A 55 1.68 -18.09 7.94
CA MET A 55 2.24 -17.81 9.27
C MET A 55 3.37 -18.78 9.65
N LYS A 56 3.22 -20.07 9.32
CA LYS A 56 4.29 -21.06 9.48
C LYS A 56 5.54 -20.65 8.69
N ASN A 57 5.40 -20.31 7.41
CA ASN A 57 6.54 -19.97 6.56
C ASN A 57 7.21 -18.66 6.97
N VAL A 58 6.44 -17.68 7.46
CA VAL A 58 6.97 -16.45 8.06
C VAL A 58 7.82 -16.76 9.29
N SER A 59 7.34 -17.64 10.19
CA SER A 59 8.12 -18.10 11.35
C SER A 59 9.42 -18.75 10.91
N LEU A 60 9.35 -19.66 9.94
CA LEU A 60 10.53 -20.39 9.45
C LEU A 60 11.59 -19.47 8.85
N ILE A 61 11.22 -18.45 8.07
CA ILE A 61 12.24 -17.52 7.55
C ILE A 61 12.84 -16.62 8.63
N ARG A 62 12.06 -16.27 9.67
CA ARG A 62 12.57 -15.54 10.83
C ARG A 62 13.54 -16.40 11.64
N GLU A 63 13.21 -17.65 11.90
CA GLU A 63 14.09 -18.64 12.55
C GLU A 63 15.37 -18.88 11.77
N LYS A 64 15.30 -18.88 10.43
CA LYS A 64 16.47 -18.94 9.54
C LYS A 64 17.34 -17.67 9.59
N GLY A 65 16.90 -16.59 10.22
CA GLY A 65 17.66 -15.36 10.38
C GLY A 65 17.36 -14.28 9.36
N TYR A 66 16.17 -14.27 8.72
CA TYR A 66 15.77 -13.16 7.85
C TYR A 66 15.61 -11.87 8.66
N ILE A 67 16.46 -10.87 8.35
CA ILE A 67 16.50 -9.58 9.06
C ILE A 67 15.69 -8.47 8.38
N GLY A 68 15.28 -8.67 7.13
CA GLY A 68 14.56 -7.66 6.37
C GLY A 68 13.14 -7.38 6.91
N GLU A 69 12.50 -6.39 6.31
CA GLU A 69 11.13 -6.01 6.64
C GLU A 69 10.16 -7.05 6.08
N ILE A 70 9.17 -7.45 6.88
CA ILE A 70 8.02 -8.23 6.41
C ILE A 70 6.80 -7.32 6.52
N ILE A 71 6.15 -7.08 5.39
CA ILE A 71 4.98 -6.23 5.28
C ILE A 71 3.77 -7.13 5.05
N ALA A 72 2.82 -7.14 5.98
CA ALA A 72 1.52 -7.75 5.71
C ALA A 72 0.79 -6.93 4.65
N ARG A 73 0.47 -7.56 3.52
CA ARG A 73 -0.13 -6.94 2.34
C ARG A 73 -1.57 -7.44 2.20
N MET A 74 -2.51 -6.60 2.62
CA MET A 74 -3.93 -6.94 2.70
C MET A 74 -4.71 -6.45 1.48
N THR A 75 -5.71 -7.23 1.07
CA THR A 75 -6.78 -6.79 0.17
C THR A 75 -8.08 -6.68 0.98
N ILE A 76 -8.73 -5.52 0.90
CA ILE A 76 -9.99 -5.26 1.60
C ILE A 76 -11.13 -5.31 0.58
N ASP A 77 -11.87 -6.41 0.57
CA ASP A 77 -13.09 -6.52 -0.24
C ASP A 77 -14.30 -5.84 0.41
N LEU A 78 -15.34 -5.67 -0.41
CA LEU A 78 -16.56 -4.94 -0.05
C LEU A 78 -17.40 -5.59 1.08
N LYS A 79 -17.07 -6.82 1.51
CA LYS A 79 -17.75 -7.50 2.61
C LYS A 79 -17.07 -7.24 3.96
N SER A 80 -15.86 -6.67 3.97
CA SER A 80 -15.08 -6.42 5.19
C SER A 80 -14.72 -4.96 5.39
N PRO A 81 -15.64 -4.16 5.96
CA PRO A 81 -15.35 -2.79 6.36
C PRO A 81 -14.49 -2.67 7.64
N ASP A 82 -14.13 -3.79 8.25
CA ASP A 82 -13.52 -3.95 9.58
C ASP A 82 -11.98 -3.88 9.57
N ILE A 83 -11.41 -2.88 8.87
CA ILE A 83 -9.94 -2.73 8.74
C ILE A 83 -9.23 -2.61 10.10
N TYR A 84 -9.84 -1.93 11.08
CA TYR A 84 -9.32 -1.79 12.44
C TYR A 84 -9.06 -3.16 13.07
N GLU A 85 -10.07 -4.02 13.10
CA GLU A 85 -10.03 -5.35 13.69
C GLU A 85 -8.97 -6.23 12.99
N GLN A 86 -8.92 -6.18 11.65
CA GLN A 86 -7.97 -6.97 10.87
C GLN A 86 -6.52 -6.49 11.04
N VAL A 87 -6.29 -5.18 11.12
CA VAL A 87 -4.96 -4.61 11.36
C VAL A 87 -4.49 -4.92 12.79
N LEU A 88 -5.36 -4.79 13.80
CA LEU A 88 -5.03 -5.13 15.19
C LEU A 88 -4.68 -6.61 15.35
N HIS A 89 -5.40 -7.49 14.64
CA HIS A 89 -5.05 -8.92 14.60
C HIS A 89 -3.63 -9.14 14.07
N LEU A 90 -3.26 -8.51 12.95
CA LEU A 90 -1.91 -8.64 12.39
C LEU A 90 -0.84 -8.07 13.33
N ILE A 91 -1.13 -6.98 14.03
CA ILE A 91 -0.22 -6.42 15.05
C ILE A 91 -0.03 -7.41 16.21
N SER A 92 -1.11 -8.04 16.69
CA SER A 92 -1.04 -8.95 17.85
C SER A 92 -0.23 -10.21 17.59
N ILE A 93 -0.14 -10.64 16.33
CA ILE A 93 0.68 -11.78 15.89
C ILE A 93 2.09 -11.38 15.40
N GLY A 94 2.48 -10.12 15.60
CA GLY A 94 3.87 -9.67 15.45
C GLY A 94 4.19 -8.85 14.19
N PHE A 95 3.21 -8.51 13.34
CA PHE A 95 3.46 -7.58 12.23
C PHE A 95 3.59 -6.14 12.75
N SER A 96 4.72 -5.50 12.45
CA SER A 96 4.94 -4.07 12.69
C SER A 96 4.77 -3.21 11.44
N SER A 97 4.66 -3.85 10.27
CA SER A 97 4.57 -3.21 8.95
C SER A 97 3.40 -3.79 8.19
N ILE A 98 2.43 -2.94 7.86
CA ILE A 98 1.14 -3.36 7.30
C ILE A 98 0.75 -2.37 6.20
N HIS A 99 0.27 -2.93 5.09
CA HIS A 99 -0.21 -2.19 3.94
C HIS A 99 -1.50 -2.83 3.45
N TRP A 100 -2.49 -2.02 3.08
CA TRP A 100 -3.77 -2.50 2.56
C TRP A 100 -4.23 -1.67 1.36
N GLN A 101 -5.11 -2.25 0.55
CA GLN A 101 -5.80 -1.59 -0.56
C GLN A 101 -7.24 -2.05 -0.60
N ILE A 102 -8.13 -1.16 -1.01
CA ILE A 102 -9.54 -1.51 -1.25
C ILE A 102 -9.66 -2.14 -2.63
N ASP A 103 -10.34 -3.28 -2.71
CA ASP A 103 -10.73 -3.92 -3.97
C ASP A 103 -11.91 -3.17 -4.60
N ALA A 104 -11.63 -2.04 -5.26
CA ALA A 104 -12.63 -1.16 -5.86
C ALA A 104 -12.09 -0.34 -7.03
N GLY A 105 -12.89 -0.23 -8.09
CA GLY A 105 -12.60 0.57 -9.27
C GLY A 105 -11.63 -0.12 -10.24
N PHE A 106 -11.63 -1.45 -10.26
CA PHE A 106 -10.74 -2.25 -11.11
C PHE A 106 -11.42 -2.75 -12.39
N TYR A 107 -12.74 -2.88 -12.37
CA TYR A 107 -13.53 -3.30 -13.53
C TYR A 107 -14.69 -2.32 -13.77
N ALA A 108 -15.44 -2.49 -14.86
CA ALA A 108 -16.66 -1.69 -15.07
C ALA A 108 -17.87 -2.30 -14.32
N TYR A 109 -17.86 -3.61 -14.12
CA TYR A 109 -18.98 -4.39 -13.59
C TYR A 109 -18.89 -4.65 -12.07
N ASP A 110 -17.81 -4.25 -11.41
CA ASP A 110 -17.63 -4.33 -9.94
C ASP A 110 -18.27 -3.13 -9.22
N TYR A 111 -18.87 -2.18 -9.94
CA TYR A 111 -19.58 -1.06 -9.34
C TYR A 111 -21.01 -1.42 -8.89
N ASP A 112 -21.26 -1.28 -7.60
CA ASP A 112 -22.60 -1.29 -7.00
C ASP A 112 -22.68 -0.14 -6.00
N LYS A 113 -23.36 0.95 -6.39
CA LYS A 113 -23.48 2.18 -5.57
C LYS A 113 -23.94 1.91 -4.15
N LYS A 114 -24.96 1.06 -3.98
CA LYS A 114 -25.56 0.80 -2.67
C LYS A 114 -24.58 0.03 -1.80
N LYS A 115 -24.02 -1.07 -2.31
CA LYS A 115 -23.06 -1.89 -1.56
C LYS A 115 -21.80 -1.09 -1.23
N PHE A 116 -21.25 -0.37 -2.20
CA PHE A 116 -20.03 0.41 -2.00
C PHE A 116 -20.25 1.54 -0.99
N SER A 117 -21.39 2.25 -1.05
CA SER A 117 -21.71 3.30 -0.07
C SER A 117 -21.86 2.75 1.35
N ILE A 118 -22.42 1.55 1.53
CA ILE A 118 -22.54 0.89 2.85
C ILE A 118 -21.16 0.48 3.35
N PHE A 119 -20.36 -0.17 2.51
CA PHE A 119 -18.99 -0.55 2.82
C PHE A 119 -18.16 0.66 3.28
N LEU A 120 -18.19 1.77 2.53
CA LEU A 120 -17.40 2.97 2.86
C LEU A 120 -17.79 3.61 4.19
N LYS A 121 -19.06 3.54 4.61
CA LYS A 121 -19.47 4.03 5.94
C LYS A 121 -18.77 3.27 7.05
N GLY A 122 -18.77 1.92 6.97
CA GLY A 122 -18.09 1.08 7.96
C GLY A 122 -16.57 1.24 7.88
N TYR A 123 -16.01 1.21 6.67
CA TYR A 123 -14.58 1.36 6.44
C TYR A 123 -14.05 2.70 6.98
N ASN A 124 -14.71 3.83 6.68
CA ASN A 124 -14.27 5.14 7.17
C ASN A 124 -14.36 5.25 8.70
N ALA A 125 -15.42 4.70 9.31
CA ALA A 125 -15.52 4.66 10.78
C ALA A 125 -14.41 3.79 11.41
N SER A 126 -14.07 2.68 10.76
CA SER A 126 -12.98 1.79 11.18
C SER A 126 -11.61 2.46 10.99
N ILE A 127 -11.39 3.22 9.92
CA ILE A 127 -10.19 4.04 9.70
C ILE A 127 -10.02 5.10 10.80
N THR A 128 -11.08 5.83 11.17
CA THR A 128 -10.99 6.83 12.26
C THR A 128 -10.52 6.17 13.57
N LYS A 129 -11.10 5.02 13.94
CA LYS A 129 -10.65 4.25 15.11
C LYS A 129 -9.18 3.81 15.00
N LEU A 130 -8.76 3.39 13.81
CA LEU A 130 -7.39 2.95 13.57
C LEU A 130 -6.37 4.09 13.65
N VAL A 131 -6.73 5.28 13.17
CA VAL A 131 -5.90 6.49 13.31
C VAL A 131 -5.75 6.87 14.79
N ASP A 132 -6.83 6.87 15.56
CA ASP A 132 -6.79 7.14 17.00
C ASP A 132 -5.91 6.14 17.75
N PHE A 133 -6.07 4.85 17.46
CA PHE A 133 -5.23 3.79 18.03
C PHE A 133 -3.75 3.99 17.67
N TRP A 134 -3.46 4.27 16.39
CA TRP A 134 -2.09 4.39 15.89
C TRP A 134 -1.33 5.54 16.57
N VAL A 135 -1.98 6.70 16.76
CA VAL A 135 -1.38 7.84 17.47
C VAL A 135 -1.23 7.55 18.95
N LYS A 136 -2.24 6.95 19.59
CA LYS A 136 -2.16 6.56 21.01
C LYS A 136 -1.03 5.57 21.28
N ASP A 137 -0.81 4.62 20.37
CA ASP A 137 0.26 3.63 20.47
C ASP A 137 1.67 4.25 20.42
N MET A 138 1.83 5.46 19.86
CA MET A 138 3.10 6.17 19.86
C MET A 138 3.61 6.52 21.26
N GLN A 139 2.72 6.59 22.26
CA GLN A 139 3.10 6.72 23.68
C GLN A 139 3.99 5.56 24.16
N ASN A 140 3.90 4.40 23.51
CA ASN A 140 4.76 3.24 23.76
C ASN A 140 6.15 3.36 23.09
N LYS A 141 6.55 4.58 22.68
CA LYS A 141 7.85 4.90 22.05
C LYS A 141 8.12 4.12 20.76
N ARG A 142 7.07 3.82 20.01
CA ARG A 142 7.15 3.10 18.74
C ARG A 142 6.19 3.71 17.71
N VAL A 143 6.53 3.60 16.44
CA VAL A 143 5.63 3.97 15.34
C VAL A 143 5.42 2.72 14.49
N LEU A 144 4.20 2.19 14.49
CA LEU A 144 3.82 1.11 13.60
C LEU A 144 3.88 1.58 12.15
N LYS A 145 4.47 0.78 11.26
CA LYS A 145 4.54 1.07 9.82
C LYS A 145 3.26 0.70 9.10
N LEU A 146 2.20 1.43 9.41
CA LEU A 146 0.96 1.40 8.64
C LEU A 146 1.18 2.28 7.39
N TYR A 147 1.53 1.67 6.25
CA TYR A 147 2.02 2.39 5.07
C TYR A 147 1.08 3.49 4.56
N PRO A 148 -0.25 3.27 4.49
CA PRO A 148 -1.19 4.35 4.17
C PRO A 148 -1.13 5.55 5.11
N PHE A 149 -0.74 5.35 6.38
CA PHE A 149 -0.64 6.43 7.36
C PHE A 149 0.73 7.09 7.31
N ILE A 150 1.79 6.29 7.35
CA ILE A 150 3.17 6.78 7.30
C ILE A 150 3.39 7.63 6.05
N GLY A 151 2.96 7.16 4.87
CA GLY A 151 3.21 7.90 3.64
C GLY A 151 2.53 9.26 3.58
N ILE A 152 1.35 9.39 4.18
CA ILE A 152 0.63 10.67 4.27
C ILE A 152 1.26 11.56 5.35
N VAL A 153 1.51 11.03 6.54
CA VAL A 153 2.04 11.80 7.67
C VAL A 153 3.46 12.28 7.41
N ASP A 154 4.33 11.46 6.81
CA ASP A 154 5.68 11.88 6.40
C ASP A 154 5.62 13.13 5.50
N SER A 155 4.74 13.09 4.49
CA SER A 155 4.56 14.24 3.60
C SER A 155 3.99 15.47 4.32
N LEU A 156 3.05 15.29 5.25
CA LEU A 156 2.49 16.38 6.05
C LEU A 156 3.51 16.99 7.02
N LEU A 157 4.41 16.18 7.60
CA LEU A 157 5.47 16.64 8.50
C LEU A 157 6.56 17.42 7.72
N LYS A 158 6.92 16.95 6.53
CA LYS A 158 7.93 17.57 5.65
C LYS A 158 7.38 18.71 4.79
N ASN A 159 6.06 18.87 4.72
CA ASN A 159 5.38 19.78 3.79
C ASN A 159 5.82 19.56 2.32
N GLU A 160 6.03 18.30 1.93
CA GLU A 160 6.40 17.93 0.57
C GLU A 160 5.18 17.66 -0.30
N LYS A 161 5.36 17.82 -1.61
CA LYS A 161 4.39 17.43 -2.62
C LYS A 161 4.76 16.06 -3.18
N SER A 162 3.76 15.23 -3.45
CA SER A 162 3.95 13.93 -4.10
C SER A 162 3.24 13.88 -5.45
N LEU A 163 3.88 13.20 -6.41
CA LEU A 163 3.20 12.59 -7.56
C LEU A 163 2.51 11.28 -7.11
N LEU A 164 2.10 10.41 -8.05
CA LEU A 164 1.56 9.09 -7.74
C LEU A 164 2.49 8.35 -6.78
N ARG A 165 1.94 7.93 -5.63
CA ARG A 165 2.75 7.43 -4.52
C ARG A 165 3.32 6.03 -4.77
N CYS A 166 2.66 5.20 -5.59
CA CYS A 166 3.26 3.95 -6.07
C CYS A 166 4.46 4.16 -7.00
N GLY A 167 4.57 5.33 -7.67
CA GLY A 167 5.61 5.59 -8.67
C GLY A 167 5.23 5.20 -10.10
N ALA A 168 4.09 4.50 -10.30
CA ALA A 168 3.69 3.97 -11.59
C ALA A 168 3.70 5.02 -12.69
N GLY A 169 4.47 4.75 -13.75
CA GLY A 169 4.56 5.60 -14.93
C GLY A 169 5.38 6.88 -14.77
N HIS A 170 6.13 7.06 -13.67
CA HIS A 170 7.07 8.19 -13.55
C HIS A 170 8.38 7.84 -12.82
N SER A 171 8.29 7.11 -11.70
CA SER A 171 9.45 6.61 -10.95
C SER A 171 9.59 5.09 -10.99
N GLY A 172 8.52 4.38 -11.33
CA GLY A 172 8.45 2.92 -11.34
C GLY A 172 7.69 2.43 -12.56
N TYR A 173 8.23 1.38 -13.17
CA TYR A 173 7.68 0.72 -14.34
C TYR A 173 7.69 -0.80 -14.12
N ALA A 174 6.83 -1.52 -14.84
CA ALA A 174 6.84 -2.98 -14.87
C ALA A 174 7.44 -3.45 -16.19
N ILE A 175 8.26 -4.49 -16.12
CA ILE A 175 8.81 -5.18 -17.29
C ILE A 175 8.04 -6.49 -17.42
N ARG A 176 7.37 -6.66 -18.56
CA ARG A 176 6.65 -7.89 -18.92
C ARG A 176 7.63 -8.99 -19.31
N THR A 177 7.18 -10.23 -19.29
CA THR A 177 8.01 -11.41 -19.60
C THR A 177 8.54 -11.44 -21.04
N ASP A 178 7.96 -10.67 -21.95
CA ASP A 178 8.44 -10.50 -23.33
C ASP A 178 9.30 -9.23 -23.53
N GLY A 179 9.67 -8.56 -22.44
CA GLY A 179 10.54 -7.38 -22.46
C GLY A 179 9.85 -6.05 -22.70
N LYS A 180 8.52 -6.00 -22.85
CA LYS A 180 7.79 -4.72 -22.91
C LYS A 180 7.77 -4.02 -21.56
N ILE A 181 7.99 -2.72 -21.56
CA ILE A 181 7.94 -1.86 -20.38
C ILE A 181 6.58 -1.15 -20.35
N VAL A 182 5.89 -1.24 -19.23
CA VAL A 182 4.55 -0.66 -19.02
C VAL A 182 4.52 0.17 -17.74
N ALA A 183 3.62 1.16 -17.69
CA ALA A 183 3.52 2.08 -16.55
C ALA A 183 3.17 1.38 -15.22
N CYS A 184 2.33 0.34 -15.28
CA CYS A 184 1.82 -0.37 -14.10
C CYS A 184 1.53 -1.84 -14.45
N PRO A 185 1.80 -2.82 -13.55
CA PRO A 185 1.56 -4.23 -13.84
C PRO A 185 0.09 -4.59 -14.13
N ILE A 186 -0.88 -3.82 -13.62
CA ILE A 186 -2.31 -4.06 -13.96
C ILE A 186 -2.66 -3.65 -15.41
N MET A 187 -1.84 -2.80 -16.03
CA MET A 187 -2.05 -2.29 -17.39
C MET A 187 -1.27 -3.07 -18.46
N THR A 188 -0.79 -4.26 -18.11
CA THR A 188 0.16 -5.06 -18.91
C THR A 188 -0.26 -5.26 -20.38
N TRP A 189 -1.54 -5.19 -20.69
CA TRP A 189 -2.10 -5.46 -22.03
C TRP A 189 -2.85 -4.27 -22.63
N ILE A 190 -2.66 -3.06 -22.10
CA ILE A 190 -3.31 -1.85 -22.60
C ILE A 190 -2.25 -1.00 -23.30
N GLU A 191 -2.28 -0.96 -24.63
CA GLU A 191 -1.23 -0.36 -25.48
C GLU A 191 -0.93 1.10 -25.12
N ASP A 192 -1.95 1.88 -24.74
CA ASP A 192 -1.81 3.29 -24.32
C ASP A 192 -0.85 3.48 -23.13
N PHE A 193 -0.61 2.43 -22.34
CA PHE A 193 0.23 2.44 -21.15
C PHE A 193 1.61 1.82 -21.36
N PHE A 194 1.97 1.48 -22.59
CA PHE A 194 3.32 1.07 -22.92
C PHE A 194 4.28 2.27 -22.82
N SER A 195 5.43 2.03 -22.20
CA SER A 195 6.45 3.05 -21.94
C SER A 195 7.73 2.82 -22.72
N GLY A 196 7.95 1.59 -23.21
CA GLY A 196 9.13 1.21 -23.99
C GLY A 196 9.31 -0.31 -24.05
N ASP A 197 10.55 -0.74 -24.28
CA ASP A 197 11.01 -2.13 -24.20
C ASP A 197 12.48 -2.20 -23.74
N LEU A 198 13.08 -3.40 -23.71
CA LEU A 198 14.44 -3.60 -23.21
C LEU A 198 15.53 -2.83 -23.98
N ASN A 199 15.25 -2.32 -25.18
CA ASN A 199 16.20 -1.51 -25.95
C ASN A 199 16.00 0.00 -25.71
N SER A 200 14.94 0.38 -24.99
CA SER A 200 14.67 1.77 -24.67
C SER A 200 15.65 2.30 -23.63
N ASN A 201 16.10 3.54 -23.80
CA ASN A 201 16.83 4.25 -22.77
C ASN A 201 15.88 4.56 -21.60
N PRO A 202 16.22 4.22 -20.34
CA PRO A 202 15.37 4.50 -19.18
C PRO A 202 14.98 5.98 -19.02
N GLU A 203 15.79 6.92 -19.49
CA GLU A 203 15.50 8.37 -19.43
C GLU A 203 14.41 8.81 -20.44
N ASP A 204 14.19 8.02 -21.49
CA ASP A 204 13.25 8.33 -22.58
C ASP A 204 11.90 7.60 -22.42
N LEU A 205 11.69 6.88 -21.31
CA LEU A 205 10.43 6.18 -21.05
C LEU A 205 9.27 7.16 -20.92
N LYS A 206 8.13 6.80 -21.51
CA LYS A 206 6.90 7.61 -21.44
C LYS A 206 6.49 7.84 -19.98
N VAL A 207 6.47 9.10 -19.57
CA VAL A 207 5.99 9.54 -18.25
C VAL A 207 4.49 9.83 -18.29
N PHE A 208 3.76 9.37 -17.29
CA PHE A 208 2.31 9.53 -17.16
C PHE A 208 1.99 10.58 -16.08
N PRO A 209 1.31 11.68 -16.44
CA PRO A 209 0.94 12.70 -15.48
C PRO A 209 -0.19 12.22 -14.56
N ILE A 210 -0.41 12.97 -13.47
CA ILE A 210 -1.63 12.85 -12.69
C ILE A 210 -2.83 13.16 -13.59
N ALA A 211 -3.91 12.37 -13.47
CA ALA A 211 -5.12 12.57 -14.26
C ALA A 211 -5.71 13.98 -14.06
N GLU A 212 -6.26 14.56 -15.14
CA GLU A 212 -6.79 15.94 -15.16
C GLU A 212 -7.79 16.23 -14.04
N ARG A 213 -8.65 15.26 -13.72
CA ARG A 213 -9.65 15.38 -12.65
C ARG A 213 -9.06 15.65 -11.26
N CYS A 214 -7.77 15.33 -11.06
CA CYS A 214 -7.07 15.51 -9.81
C CYS A 214 -6.26 16.82 -9.77
N ILE A 215 -6.04 17.50 -10.89
CA ILE A 215 -5.18 18.70 -10.97
C ILE A 215 -5.68 19.78 -10.01
N ASN A 216 -6.99 20.03 -9.99
CA ASN A 216 -7.62 21.08 -9.16
C ASN A 216 -8.12 20.57 -7.79
N CYS A 217 -7.78 19.33 -7.41
CA CYS A 217 -8.21 18.76 -6.13
C CYS A 217 -7.39 19.35 -4.96
N GLU A 218 -8.05 19.69 -3.85
CA GLU A 218 -7.43 20.37 -2.71
C GLU A 218 -6.42 19.51 -1.94
N VAL A 219 -6.47 18.18 -2.11
CA VAL A 219 -5.51 17.23 -1.53
C VAL A 219 -4.60 16.60 -2.59
N ASN A 220 -4.51 17.15 -3.80
CA ASN A 220 -3.77 16.54 -4.93
C ASN A 220 -2.32 16.17 -4.58
N HIS A 221 -1.60 17.03 -3.87
CA HIS A 221 -0.19 16.86 -3.53
C HIS A 221 0.03 15.88 -2.37
N ILE A 222 -1.03 15.58 -1.62
CA ILE A 222 -1.01 14.57 -0.55
C ILE A 222 -1.54 13.23 -1.07
N CYS A 223 -2.55 13.22 -1.94
CA CYS A 223 -3.09 11.99 -2.54
C CYS A 223 -2.22 11.48 -3.70
N GLY A 224 -1.59 12.37 -4.47
CA GLY A 224 -0.81 12.02 -5.65
C GLY A 224 -1.63 11.48 -6.83
N GLY A 225 -2.97 11.58 -6.77
CA GLY A 225 -3.86 10.99 -7.79
C GLY A 225 -4.27 9.54 -7.53
N ARG A 226 -3.90 8.97 -6.37
CA ARG A 226 -4.15 7.56 -6.00
C ARG A 226 -3.58 6.62 -7.05
N CYS A 227 -4.45 5.98 -7.84
CA CYS A 227 -4.09 4.90 -8.75
C CYS A 227 -4.15 5.35 -10.21
N LEU A 228 -3.07 5.13 -10.97
CA LEU A 228 -2.99 5.46 -12.39
C LEU A 228 -4.08 4.77 -13.20
N TYR A 229 -4.32 3.48 -12.93
CA TYR A 229 -5.30 2.64 -13.63
C TYR A 229 -6.71 3.16 -13.47
N TRP A 230 -7.12 3.30 -12.23
CA TRP A 230 -8.43 3.82 -11.89
C TRP A 230 -8.65 5.25 -12.43
N SER A 231 -7.63 6.10 -12.36
CA SER A 231 -7.75 7.51 -12.77
C SER A 231 -7.82 7.75 -14.27
N HIS A 232 -7.15 6.92 -15.06
CA HIS A 232 -7.12 7.06 -16.51
C HIS A 232 -8.24 6.30 -17.23
N LEU A 233 -8.54 5.07 -16.80
CA LEU A 233 -9.53 4.25 -17.50
C LEU A 233 -10.98 4.62 -17.19
N ARG A 234 -11.25 5.29 -16.06
CA ARG A 234 -12.60 5.76 -15.67
C ARG A 234 -13.67 4.67 -15.83
N LEU A 235 -13.39 3.47 -15.30
CA LEU A 235 -14.25 2.30 -15.46
C LEU A 235 -15.57 2.43 -14.68
N TRP A 236 -15.60 3.24 -13.63
CA TRP A 236 -16.79 3.54 -12.84
C TRP A 236 -17.43 4.87 -13.30
N PRO A 237 -18.74 5.06 -13.05
CA PRO A 237 -19.36 6.36 -13.24
C PRO A 237 -18.78 7.38 -12.24
N GLU A 238 -18.92 8.67 -12.57
CA GLU A 238 -18.34 9.77 -11.79
C GLU A 238 -18.73 9.72 -10.30
N GLU A 239 -19.98 9.34 -10.00
CA GLU A 239 -20.46 9.18 -8.62
C GLU A 239 -19.71 8.08 -7.84
N GLY A 240 -19.28 7.00 -8.49
CA GLY A 240 -18.42 5.98 -7.87
C GLY A 240 -17.03 6.51 -7.59
N ASP A 241 -16.47 7.27 -8.53
CA ASP A 241 -15.17 7.90 -8.37
C ASP A 241 -15.15 8.96 -7.27
N GLN A 242 -16.25 9.72 -7.14
CA GLN A 242 -16.44 10.67 -6.04
C GLN A 242 -16.51 9.97 -4.67
N LEU A 243 -17.11 8.78 -4.59
CA LEU A 243 -17.11 7.97 -3.37
C LEU A 243 -15.69 7.55 -2.96
N ILE A 244 -14.87 7.09 -3.92
CA ILE A 244 -13.45 6.77 -3.68
C ILE A 244 -12.69 8.02 -3.20
N CYS A 245 -12.82 9.14 -3.91
CA CYS A 245 -12.21 10.42 -3.53
C CYS A 245 -12.62 10.87 -2.13
N LYS A 246 -13.90 10.72 -1.76
CA LYS A 246 -14.41 11.09 -0.43
C LYS A 246 -13.76 10.26 0.67
N THR A 247 -13.58 8.95 0.46
CA THR A 247 -12.91 8.08 1.43
C THR A 247 -11.42 8.38 1.57
N ILE A 248 -10.74 8.74 0.47
CA ILE A 248 -9.34 9.17 0.54
C ILE A 248 -9.20 10.49 1.30
N LYS A 249 -10.08 11.45 1.02
CA LYS A 249 -10.14 12.73 1.75
C LYS A 249 -10.39 12.50 3.25
N HIS A 250 -11.30 11.58 3.61
CA HIS A 250 -11.53 11.17 5.00
C HIS A 250 -10.23 10.73 5.67
N LEU A 251 -9.51 9.77 5.10
CA LEU A 251 -8.22 9.30 5.61
C LEU A 251 -7.20 10.44 5.80
N ILE A 252 -7.03 11.29 4.77
CA ILE A 252 -6.08 12.41 4.81
C ILE A 252 -6.44 13.39 5.92
N TYR A 253 -7.72 13.72 6.08
CA TYR A 253 -8.17 14.68 7.09
C TYR A 253 -8.05 14.13 8.51
N GLU A 254 -8.39 12.85 8.75
CA GLU A 254 -8.17 12.19 10.04
C GLU A 254 -6.70 12.25 10.45
N LEU A 255 -5.78 11.90 9.53
CA LEU A 255 -4.34 11.96 9.80
C LEU A 255 -3.86 13.40 10.00
N LYS A 256 -4.30 14.34 9.16
CA LYS A 256 -3.94 15.76 9.27
C LYS A 256 -4.36 16.35 10.61
N ASN A 257 -5.54 15.99 11.11
CA ASN A 257 -6.04 16.44 12.42
C ASN A 257 -5.17 15.94 13.58
N LYS A 258 -4.47 14.81 13.42
CA LYS A 258 -3.56 14.26 14.41
C LYS A 258 -2.11 14.76 14.31
N VAL A 259 -1.74 15.45 13.22
CA VAL A 259 -0.38 15.98 13.05
C VAL A 259 0.09 16.87 14.22
N PRO A 260 -0.72 17.76 14.82
CA PRO A 260 -0.30 18.54 15.98
C PRO A 260 0.12 17.67 17.17
N GLU A 261 -0.67 16.63 17.49
CA GLU A 261 -0.37 15.67 18.56
C GLU A 261 0.92 14.89 18.25
N ILE A 262 1.09 14.42 17.00
CA ILE A 262 2.32 13.74 16.55
C ILE A 262 3.54 14.67 16.71
N LYS A 263 3.42 15.95 16.33
CA LYS A 263 4.51 16.93 16.50
C LYS A 263 4.86 17.14 17.97
N GLU A 264 3.87 17.16 18.86
CA GLU A 264 4.11 17.25 20.31
C GLU A 264 4.89 16.04 20.82
N LEU A 265 4.54 14.82 20.39
CA LEU A 265 5.28 13.60 20.75
C LEU A 265 6.74 13.62 20.24
N ILE A 266 6.97 14.17 19.05
CA ILE A 266 8.32 14.37 18.51
C ILE A 266 9.09 15.40 19.36
N GLN A 267 8.47 16.52 19.72
CA GLN A 267 9.10 17.56 20.55
C GLN A 267 9.45 17.03 21.96
N LYS A 268 8.61 16.15 22.52
CA LYS A 268 8.85 15.46 23.79
C LYS A 268 9.90 14.35 23.69
N GLY A 269 10.39 14.02 22.49
CA GLY A 269 11.34 12.95 22.27
C GLY A 269 10.80 11.54 22.51
N ILE A 270 9.47 11.37 22.55
CA ILE A 270 8.82 10.05 22.71
C ILE A 270 8.99 9.24 21.43
N ILE A 271 8.91 9.91 20.28
CA ILE A 271 9.18 9.38 18.94
C ILE A 271 10.07 10.36 18.17
N SER A 272 10.62 9.92 17.04
CA SER A 272 11.41 10.75 16.12
C SER A 272 10.65 10.98 14.82
N SER A 273 10.86 12.13 14.18
CA SER A 273 10.38 12.36 12.81
C SER A 273 10.89 11.32 11.82
N LYS A 274 12.10 10.77 12.05
CA LYS A 274 12.67 9.67 11.25
C LYS A 274 11.86 8.39 11.32
N ASN A 275 11.01 8.20 12.32
CA ASN A 275 10.16 7.01 12.42
C ASN A 275 9.04 6.98 11.35
N PHE A 276 8.76 8.11 10.69
CA PHE A 276 7.83 8.21 9.56
C PHE A 276 8.54 8.09 8.20
N GLU A 277 9.87 7.99 8.17
CA GLU A 277 10.57 7.77 6.91
C GLU A 277 10.33 6.33 6.41
N TYR A 278 10.05 6.22 5.12
CA TYR A 278 9.90 4.97 4.41
C TYR A 278 10.50 5.09 3.03
N GLU A 279 10.84 3.95 2.42
CA GLU A 279 11.28 3.96 1.04
C GLU A 279 10.10 4.21 0.11
N LYS A 280 10.25 5.17 -0.81
CA LYS A 280 9.24 5.49 -1.82
C LYS A 280 9.37 4.54 -3.01
N TYR A 281 8.25 4.32 -3.72
CA TYR A 281 8.21 3.65 -5.03
C TYR A 281 8.66 2.17 -5.05
N PHE A 282 8.48 1.43 -3.96
CA PHE A 282 8.83 0.00 -3.89
C PHE A 282 7.71 -0.95 -4.35
N GLY A 283 6.71 -0.45 -5.08
CA GLY A 283 5.64 -1.25 -5.68
C GLY A 283 4.21 -0.93 -5.25
N PRO A 284 3.84 -0.98 -3.95
CA PRO A 284 2.45 -0.82 -3.54
C PRO A 284 1.96 0.63 -3.66
N GLU A 285 0.69 0.81 -4.01
CA GLU A 285 0.01 2.11 -3.91
C GLU A 285 -0.25 2.45 -2.44
N ILE A 286 0.24 3.61 -1.99
CA ILE A 286 0.17 4.06 -0.60
C ILE A 286 -1.23 4.52 -0.23
N ILE A 287 -1.99 5.09 -1.17
CA ILE A 287 -3.38 5.50 -0.94
C ILE A 287 -4.32 4.32 -1.24
N PRO A 288 -4.98 3.74 -0.22
CA PRO A 288 -5.78 2.52 -0.36
C PRO A 288 -6.99 2.66 -1.31
#